data_AF-A0A7X8XGG2-F1
#
_entry.id   AF-A0A7X8XGG2-F1
#
_cell.length_a   1.000
_cell.length_b   1.000
_cell.length_c   1.000
_cell.angle_alpha   90.00
_cell.angle_beta   90.00
_cell.angle_gamma   90.00
#
_symmetry.space_group_name_H-M   'P 1'
#
loop_
_entity.id
_entity.type
_entity.pdbx_description
1 polymer ?
#
loop_
_entity_poly.entity_id
_entity_poly.type
_entity_poly.pdbx_seq_one_letter_code
_entity_poly.pdbx_strand_id
1 'polypeptide(L)' 'LTFDDKNRMVEVAIEKLENFYKSIGMPIRLSDAKIGDENIRVMAESALLGKATLGSFEPFTVDDVEAILRLAL' A
#
# COMPACT_ATOMS: atom_id res chain seq x y z
N LEU A 1 -20.02 13.35 -8.45
CA LEU A 1 -18.62 13.25 -8.90
C LEU A 1 -18.60 13.55 -10.39
N THR A 2 -17.93 14.62 -10.81
CA THR A 2 -17.61 14.86 -12.21
C THR A 2 -16.21 14.29 -12.47
N PHE A 3 -15.96 13.75 -13.65
CA PHE A 3 -14.66 13.15 -13.99
C PHE A 3 -13.53 14.17 -14.14
N ASP A 4 -13.86 15.47 -14.12
CA ASP A 4 -12.92 16.56 -14.32
C ASP A 4 -12.01 16.79 -13.10
N ASP A 5 -12.48 16.46 -11.89
CA ASP A 5 -11.68 16.51 -10.67
C ASP A 5 -10.98 15.18 -10.42
N LYS A 6 -9.86 14.98 -11.13
CA LYS A 6 -9.09 13.73 -11.09
C LYS A 6 -8.61 13.36 -9.68
N ASN A 7 -8.18 14.33 -8.87
CA ASN A 7 -7.70 14.06 -7.52
C ASN A 7 -8.83 13.54 -6.64
N ARG A 8 -10.00 14.18 -6.73
CA ARG A 8 -11.19 13.71 -6.00
C ARG A 8 -11.65 12.33 -6.45
N MET A 9 -11.53 12.02 -7.74
CA MET A 9 -11.83 10.68 -8.26
C MET A 9 -10.90 9.60 -7.69
N VAL A 10 -9.61 9.89 -7.55
CA VAL A 10 -8.62 8.97 -6.96
C VAL A 10 -8.95 8.70 -5.49
N GLU A 11 -9.23 9.74 -4.70
CA GLU A 11 -9.61 9.59 -3.28
C GLU A 11 -10.85 8.70 -3.11
N VAL A 12 -11.90 8.94 -3.91
CA VAL A 12 -13.14 8.14 -3.85
C VAL A 12 -12.90 6.69 -4.28
N ALA A 13 -12.00 6.46 -5.26
CA ALA A 13 -11.65 5.11 -5.67
C ALA A 13 -10.95 4.34 -4.53
N ILE A 14 -10.01 4.99 -3.83
CA ILE A 14 -9.32 4.43 -2.65
C ILE A 14 -10.34 4.12 -1.56
N GLU A 15 -11.21 5.07 -1.21
CA GLU A 15 -12.25 4.91 -0.17
C GLU A 15 -13.18 3.73 -0.48
N LYS A 16 -13.65 3.62 -1.73
CA LYS A 16 -14.54 2.53 -2.14
C LYS A 16 -13.87 1.17 -2.08
N LEU A 17 -12.58 1.08 -2.42
CA LEU A 17 -11.82 -0.15 -2.32
C LEU A 17 -11.63 -0.57 -0.86
N GLU A 18 -11.24 0.36 0.02
CA GLU A 18 -11.12 0.09 1.46
C GLU A 18 -12.46 -0.39 2.05
N ASN A 19 -13.57 0.26 1.69
CA ASN A 19 -14.90 -0.13 2.15
C ASN A 19 -15.32 -1.52 1.64
N PHE A 20 -14.96 -1.87 0.40
CA PHE A 20 -15.19 -3.20 -0.13
C PHE A 20 -14.40 -4.27 0.65
N TYR A 21 -13.10 -4.05 0.90
CA TYR A 21 -12.28 -4.98 1.67
C TYR A 21 -12.81 -5.17 3.10
N LYS A 22 -13.18 -4.09 3.78
CA LYS A 22 -13.86 -4.18 5.09
C LYS A 22 -15.16 -4.99 5.01
N SER A 23 -15.96 -4.80 3.96
CA SER A 23 -17.25 -5.51 3.81
C SER A 23 -17.11 -7.03 3.66
N ILE A 24 -15.96 -7.51 3.19
CA ILE A 24 -15.66 -8.95 3.04
C ILE A 24 -14.73 -9.47 4.16
N GLY A 25 -14.49 -8.68 5.21
CA GLY A 25 -13.66 -9.08 6.36
C GLY A 25 -12.15 -9.07 6.09
N MET A 26 -11.70 -8.37 5.04
CA MET A 26 -10.28 -8.23 4.73
C MET A 26 -9.66 -7.05 5.50
N PRO A 27 -8.42 -7.18 6.00
CA PRO A 27 -7.69 -6.09 6.63
C PRO A 27 -7.38 -4.98 5.62
N ILE A 28 -7.38 -3.72 6.09
CA ILE A 28 -6.98 -2.56 5.27
C ILE A 28 -5.75 -1.84 5.84
N ARG A 29 -5.32 -2.21 7.04
CA ARG A 29 -4.06 -1.80 7.67
C ARG A 29 -3.25 -3.03 8.07
N LEU A 30 -1.93 -2.88 8.20
CA LEU A 30 -1.04 -3.95 8.69
C LEU A 30 -1.39 -4.33 10.13
N SER A 31 -1.79 -3.34 10.94
CA SER A 31 -2.23 -3.54 12.33
C SER A 31 -3.48 -4.42 12.45
N ASP A 32 -4.40 -4.39 11.48
CA ASP A 32 -5.56 -5.30 11.42
C ASP A 32 -5.13 -6.78 11.34
N ALA A 33 -3.95 -7.04 10.75
CA ALA A 33 -3.33 -8.36 10.64
C ALA A 33 -2.29 -8.65 11.74
N LYS A 34 -2.22 -7.80 12.77
CA LYS A 34 -1.25 -7.87 13.88
C LYS A 34 0.22 -7.76 13.43
N ILE A 35 0.47 -6.98 12.38
CA ILE A 35 1.82 -6.65 11.91
C ILE A 35 2.15 -5.25 12.43
N GLY A 36 3.21 -5.16 13.26
CA GLY A 36 3.73 -3.89 13.75
C GLY A 36 4.86 -3.34 12.86
N ASP A 37 5.55 -2.32 13.36
CA ASP A 37 6.61 -1.63 12.61
C ASP A 37 7.99 -2.29 12.73
N GLU A 38 8.15 -3.26 13.63
CA GLU A 38 9.43 -3.84 14.04
C GLU A 38 10.18 -4.53 12.89
N ASN A 39 9.45 -5.02 11.89
CA ASN A 39 9.99 -5.79 10.77
C ASN A 39 9.80 -5.12 9.40
N ILE A 40 9.31 -3.87 9.35
CA ILE A 40 9.02 -3.20 8.07
C ILE A 40 10.24 -3.16 7.14
N ARG A 41 11.42 -2.86 7.69
CA ARG A 41 12.65 -2.83 6.89
C ARG A 41 12.94 -4.19 6.25
N VAL A 42 12.84 -5.26 7.03
CA VAL A 42 13.05 -6.64 6.57
C VAL A 42 12.02 -7.02 5.51
N MET A 43 10.76 -6.60 5.67
CA MET A 43 9.70 -6.81 4.68
C MET A 43 10.02 -6.09 3.36
N ALA A 44 10.48 -4.84 3.42
CA ALA A 44 10.84 -4.07 2.24
C ALA A 44 12.02 -4.67 1.47
N GLU A 45 13.09 -5.06 2.18
CA GLU A 45 14.25 -5.74 1.58
C GLU A 45 13.85 -7.10 0.96
N SER A 46 12.99 -7.84 1.66
CA SER A 46 12.46 -9.13 1.19
C SER A 46 11.56 -8.99 -0.04
N ALA A 47 10.85 -7.87 -0.20
CA ALA A 47 10.02 -7.62 -1.37
C ALA A 47 10.86 -7.50 -2.66
N LEU A 48 12.12 -7.08 -2.56
CA LEU A 48 13.01 -6.87 -3.69
C LEU A 48 13.93 -8.07 -3.99
N LEU A 49 14.07 -9.08 -3.10
CA LEU A 49 14.94 -10.27 -3.22
C LEU A 49 15.67 -10.44 -4.58
N GLY A 50 16.88 -9.89 -4.67
CA GLY A 50 17.77 -10.01 -5.83
C GLY A 50 17.48 -9.08 -7.02
N LYS A 51 16.53 -8.16 -6.87
CA LYS A 51 16.18 -7.12 -7.85
C LYS A 51 16.57 -5.74 -7.33
N ALA A 52 16.93 -4.85 -8.26
CA ALA A 52 17.23 -3.46 -7.92
C ALA A 52 15.95 -2.64 -7.64
N THR A 53 14.84 -2.99 -8.29
CA THR A 53 13.55 -2.29 -8.15
C THR A 53 12.36 -3.26 -8.21
N LEU A 54 11.23 -2.82 -7.67
CA LEU A 54 9.93 -3.48 -7.73
C LEU A 54 8.94 -2.65 -8.56
N GLY A 55 8.04 -3.30 -9.30
CA GLY A 55 7.01 -2.61 -10.11
C GLY A 55 7.41 -2.40 -11.58
N SER A 56 6.42 -2.33 -12.45
CA SER A 56 6.61 -2.14 -13.91
C SER A 56 6.11 -0.79 -14.42
N PHE A 57 5.11 -0.20 -13.75
CA PHE A 57 4.58 1.13 -14.11
C PHE A 57 5.44 2.24 -13.52
N GLU A 58 5.77 2.13 -12.23
CA GLU A 58 6.72 2.98 -11.52
C GLU A 58 7.74 2.07 -10.82
N PRO A 59 9.05 2.28 -10.98
CA PRO A 59 10.07 1.48 -10.32
C PRO A 59 10.29 1.95 -8.88
N PHE A 60 10.01 1.08 -7.91
CA PHE A 60 10.20 1.33 -6.48
C PHE A 60 11.52 0.76 -5.96
N THR A 61 12.24 1.55 -5.18
CA THR A 61 13.40 1.10 -4.39
C THR A 61 12.95 0.45 -3.06
N VAL A 62 13.89 -0.13 -2.31
CA VAL A 62 13.62 -0.64 -0.95
C VAL A 62 13.01 0.46 -0.07
N ASP A 63 13.54 1.68 -0.16
CA ASP A 63 13.11 2.80 0.69
C ASP A 63 11.69 3.25 0.34
N ASP A 64 11.32 3.20 -0.94
CA ASP A 64 9.94 3.48 -1.39
C ASP A 64 8.96 2.42 -0.85
N VAL A 65 9.34 1.14 -0.91
CA VAL A 65 8.52 0.04 -0.37
C VAL A 65 8.39 0.17 1.15
N GLU A 66 9.45 0.52 1.85
CA GLU A 66 9.40 0.82 3.29
C GLU A 66 8.44 1.97 3.59
N ALA A 67 8.50 3.07 2.84
CA ALA A 67 7.59 4.20 3.02
C ALA A 67 6.12 3.79 2.81
N ILE A 68 5.83 2.98 1.78
CA ILE A 68 4.49 2.45 1.52
C ILE A 68 4.01 1.55 2.67
N LEU A 69 4.87 0.66 3.18
CA LEU A 69 4.53 -0.19 4.32
C LEU A 69 4.24 0.63 5.58
N ARG A 70 4.99 1.71 5.82
CA ARG A 70 4.73 2.62 6.95
C ARG A 70 3.41 3.39 6.80
N LEU A 71 3.03 3.78 5.59
CA LEU A 71 1.71 4.37 5.33
C LEU A 71 0.56 3.39 5.57
N ALA A 72 0.82 2.09 5.49
CA ALA A 72 -0.16 1.03 5.67
C ALA A 72 -0.32 0.54 7.12
N LEU A 73 0.47 1.04 8.08
CA LEU A 73 0.36 0.70 9.51
C LEU A 73 -0.99 1.06 10.12
#